data_AF-A0A8T1VJ82-F1
#
_entry.id   AF-A0A8T1VJ82-F1
#
_cell.length_a   1.000
_cell.length_b   1.000
_cell.length_c   1.000
_cell.angle_alpha   90.00
_cell.angle_beta   90.00
_cell.angle_gamma   90.00
#
_symmetry.space_group_name_H-M   'P 1'
#
loop_
_entity.id
_entity.type
_entity.pdbx_description
1 polymer ?
#
loop_
_entity_poly.entity_id
_entity_poly.type
_entity_poly.pdbx_seq_one_letter_code
_entity_poly.pdbx_strand_id
1 'polypeptide(L)'
;MEYAKSVRSALRPRTLFASVCPVLISVSLLRKSHHISFLQLEVVAVLSFAILTQLMGNLSAVYSNFHRLLQPKRDGDGDAKIVLNLLSLTQVRRWSFLFYALQLLVLGVAHALCDKSFAATGGMVMVATLSLIYCRSGEDSVPIVGLKEAIVAWAVGPMAMMGAALYVVGEVPWAVVMYAYIVMLFVWAFLVLQSARDAPFARSMGRAETSVALRLGFQWSFQGFLLLMVSCYGLLMVLGLALGHLGNLLLLVSIVKLKDMSEDFRLERLNHLPDQFARLAAALGVGLIISITLGLS
;
A
#
# COMPACT_ATOMS: atom_id res chain seq x y z
N MET A 1 21.59 11.13 -17.32
CA MET A 1 20.98 9.80 -17.10
C MET A 1 20.89 9.41 -15.62
N GLU A 2 21.81 9.86 -14.76
CA GLU A 2 21.79 9.55 -13.31
C GLU A 2 20.57 10.11 -12.58
N TYR A 3 20.15 11.35 -12.87
CA TYR A 3 18.95 11.94 -12.27
C TYR A 3 17.68 11.10 -12.51
N ALA A 4 17.46 10.65 -13.75
CA ALA A 4 16.32 9.78 -14.09
C ALA A 4 16.37 8.44 -13.35
N LYS A 5 17.58 7.89 -13.14
CA LYS A 5 17.79 6.65 -12.39
C LYS A 5 17.47 6.85 -10.90
N SER A 6 17.86 7.98 -10.33
CA SER A 6 17.56 8.33 -8.93
C SER A 6 16.07 8.62 -8.71
N VAL A 7 15.41 9.34 -9.62
CA VAL A 7 13.95 9.53 -9.60
C VAL A 7 13.23 8.19 -9.69
N ARG A 8 13.60 7.34 -10.65
CA ARG A 8 13.00 5.99 -10.79
C ARG A 8 13.19 5.14 -9.54
N SER A 9 14.36 5.23 -8.91
CA SER A 9 14.64 4.53 -7.66
C SER A 9 13.80 5.07 -6.49
N ALA A 10 13.60 6.40 -6.42
CA ALA A 10 12.79 7.05 -5.38
C ALA A 10 11.30 6.71 -5.53
N LEU A 11 10.82 6.67 -6.77
CA LEU A 11 9.43 6.36 -7.10
C LEU A 11 9.08 4.87 -6.92
N ARG A 12 10.08 3.99 -6.74
CA ARG A 12 9.92 2.55 -6.51
C ARG A 12 8.77 1.94 -7.34
N PRO A 13 8.84 1.94 -8.69
CA PRO A 13 7.73 1.51 -9.54
C PRO A 13 7.28 0.07 -9.27
N ARG A 14 8.16 -0.76 -8.69
CA ARG A 14 7.83 -2.10 -8.23
C ARG A 14 6.79 -2.13 -7.11
N THR A 15 6.51 -1.05 -6.39
CA THR A 15 5.47 -1.02 -5.33
C THR A 15 4.10 -0.59 -5.83
N LEU A 16 3.96 -0.26 -7.12
CA LEU A 16 2.69 0.20 -7.70
C LEU A 16 1.59 -0.86 -7.63
N PHE A 17 1.93 -2.15 -7.57
CA PHE A 17 0.93 -3.21 -7.36
C PHE A 17 0.14 -3.00 -6.05
N ALA A 18 0.76 -2.37 -5.03
CA ALA A 18 0.12 -2.13 -3.74
C ALA A 18 -1.06 -1.15 -3.82
N SER A 19 -1.09 -0.25 -4.81
CA SER A 19 -2.23 0.65 -5.05
C SER A 19 -3.10 0.22 -6.24
N VAL A 20 -2.51 -0.42 -7.25
CA VAL A 20 -3.24 -0.91 -8.43
C VAL A 20 -4.13 -2.10 -8.09
N CYS A 21 -3.62 -3.10 -7.35
CA CYS A 21 -4.39 -4.31 -7.05
C CYS A 21 -5.67 -4.03 -6.25
N PRO A 22 -5.66 -3.23 -5.16
CA PRO A 22 -6.89 -2.94 -4.40
C PRO A 22 -7.98 -2.26 -5.27
N VAL A 23 -7.59 -1.27 -6.09
CA VAL A 23 -8.52 -0.59 -6.98
C VAL A 23 -9.08 -1.54 -8.04
N LEU A 24 -8.24 -2.37 -8.65
CA LEU A 24 -8.69 -3.36 -9.63
C LEU A 24 -9.58 -4.45 -9.02
N ILE A 25 -9.34 -4.86 -7.77
CA ILE A 25 -10.25 -5.76 -7.04
C ILE A 25 -11.61 -5.08 -6.86
N SER A 26 -11.64 -3.81 -6.43
CA SER A 26 -12.89 -3.04 -6.29
C SER A 26 -13.62 -2.94 -7.63
N VAL A 27 -12.93 -2.56 -8.71
CA VAL A 27 -13.51 -2.49 -10.07
C VAL A 27 -14.02 -3.85 -10.55
N SER A 28 -13.32 -4.95 -10.23
CA SER A 28 -13.76 -6.30 -10.60
C SER A 28 -15.06 -6.70 -9.90
N LEU A 29 -15.21 -6.32 -8.63
CA LEU A 29 -16.44 -6.53 -7.86
C LEU A 29 -17.59 -5.68 -8.43
N LEU A 30 -17.33 -4.40 -8.71
CA LEU A 30 -18.31 -3.49 -9.30
C LEU A 30 -18.72 -3.91 -10.71
N ARG A 31 -17.81 -4.49 -11.50
CA ARG A 31 -18.12 -5.05 -12.82
C ARG A 31 -19.16 -6.16 -12.72
N LYS A 32 -19.09 -6.97 -11.67
CA LYS A 32 -20.04 -8.05 -11.42
C LYS A 32 -21.41 -7.52 -10.97
N SER A 33 -21.46 -6.47 -10.15
CA SER A 33 -22.73 -5.95 -9.63
C SER A 33 -23.40 -4.87 -10.49
N HIS A 34 -22.63 -4.04 -11.20
CA HIS A 34 -23.14 -2.89 -11.99
C HIS A 34 -22.70 -2.90 -13.46
N HIS A 35 -22.14 -4.01 -13.97
CA HIS A 35 -21.74 -4.18 -15.38
C HIS A 35 -20.80 -3.11 -15.94
N ILE A 36 -19.96 -2.51 -15.10
CA ILE A 36 -18.97 -1.52 -15.52
C ILE A 36 -17.83 -2.13 -16.36
N SER A 37 -17.25 -1.35 -17.27
CA SER A 37 -16.08 -1.76 -18.06
C SER A 37 -14.79 -1.21 -17.46
N PHE A 38 -13.70 -1.98 -17.53
CA PHE A 38 -12.37 -1.56 -17.07
C PHE A 38 -11.81 -0.35 -17.82
N LEU A 39 -12.31 -0.09 -19.04
CA LEU A 39 -11.87 1.03 -19.88
C LEU A 39 -12.73 2.28 -19.73
N GLN A 40 -13.73 2.27 -18.83
CA GLN A 40 -14.48 3.49 -18.53
C GLN A 40 -13.53 4.58 -18.02
N LEU A 41 -13.75 5.80 -18.48
CA LEU A 41 -12.91 6.95 -18.15
C LEU A 41 -12.77 7.13 -16.63
N GLU A 42 -13.85 6.87 -15.88
CA GLU A 42 -13.88 6.95 -14.42
C GLU A 42 -12.96 5.93 -13.75
N VAL A 43 -12.96 4.69 -14.26
CA VAL A 43 -12.08 3.62 -13.78
C VAL A 43 -10.62 3.98 -14.05
N VAL A 44 -10.33 4.49 -15.25
CA VAL A 44 -8.98 4.95 -15.61
C VAL A 44 -8.56 6.13 -14.73
N ALA A 45 -9.48 7.05 -14.43
CA ALA A 45 -9.21 8.21 -13.57
C ALA A 45 -8.88 7.78 -12.12
N VAL A 46 -9.67 6.87 -11.53
CA VAL A 46 -9.43 6.35 -10.18
C VAL A 46 -8.14 5.54 -10.11
N LEU A 47 -7.86 4.72 -11.13
CA LEU A 47 -6.61 3.95 -11.20
C LEU A 47 -5.39 4.88 -11.29
N SER A 48 -5.48 5.90 -12.15
CA SER A 48 -4.42 6.91 -12.29
C SER A 48 -4.22 7.69 -10.99
N PHE A 49 -5.32 8.07 -10.32
CA PHE A 49 -5.28 8.70 -9.01
C PHE A 49 -4.55 7.84 -7.97
N ALA A 50 -4.89 6.55 -7.87
CA ALA A 50 -4.28 5.63 -6.92
C ALA A 50 -2.77 5.40 -7.19
N ILE A 51 -2.38 5.34 -8.47
CA ILE A 51 -0.97 5.27 -8.87
C ILE A 51 -0.24 6.54 -8.41
N LEU A 52 -0.79 7.72 -8.67
CA LEU A 52 -0.18 9.00 -8.28
C LEU A 52 -0.07 9.15 -6.76
N THR A 53 -1.09 8.73 -6.02
CA THR A 53 -1.08 8.70 -4.54
C THR A 53 0.04 7.80 -4.02
N GLN A 54 0.23 6.61 -4.63
CA GLN A 54 1.30 5.70 -4.25
C GLN A 54 2.69 6.27 -4.56
N LEU A 55 2.86 6.91 -5.72
CA LEU A 55 4.11 7.58 -6.09
C LEU A 55 4.45 8.69 -5.08
N MET A 56 3.45 9.45 -4.65
CA MET A 56 3.61 10.47 -3.61
C MET A 56 3.94 9.86 -2.24
N GLY A 57 3.32 8.73 -1.87
CA GLY A 57 3.66 7.97 -0.67
C GLY A 57 5.09 7.43 -0.68
N ASN A 58 5.56 6.91 -1.82
CA ASN A 58 6.95 6.48 -2.01
C ASN A 58 7.92 7.66 -1.84
N LEU A 59 7.53 8.84 -2.32
CA LEU A 59 8.32 10.06 -2.20
C LEU A 59 8.38 10.58 -0.75
N SER A 60 7.28 10.46 0.00
CA SER A 60 7.24 10.74 1.45
C SER A 60 8.22 9.86 2.22
N ALA A 61 8.35 8.58 1.84
CA ALA A 61 9.34 7.71 2.46
C ALA A 61 10.78 8.17 2.17
N VAL A 62 11.07 8.70 0.99
CA VAL A 62 12.37 9.32 0.68
C VAL A 62 12.56 10.62 1.49
N TYR A 63 11.52 11.44 1.62
CA TYR A 63 11.55 12.68 2.41
C TYR A 63 11.84 12.43 3.90
N SER A 64 11.13 11.47 4.51
CA SER A 64 11.36 11.06 5.90
C SER A 64 12.77 10.48 6.08
N ASN A 65 13.27 9.71 5.11
CA ASN A 65 14.66 9.22 5.13
C ASN A 65 15.71 10.32 4.95
N PHE A 66 15.39 11.44 4.29
CA PHE A 66 16.31 12.56 4.12
C PHE A 66 16.67 13.22 5.46
N HIS A 67 15.69 13.34 6.37
CA HIS A 67 15.93 13.76 7.75
C HIS A 67 16.77 12.75 8.55
N ARG A 68 16.97 11.51 8.04
CA ARG A 68 17.78 10.46 8.68
C ARG A 68 19.28 10.52 8.30
N LEU A 69 19.69 11.26 7.25
CA LEU A 69 21.04 11.20 6.66
C LEU A 69 22.01 12.33 7.07
N LEU A 70 21.64 13.21 8.00
CA LEU A 70 22.52 14.29 8.48
C LEU A 70 23.53 13.84 9.57
N GLN A 71 24.09 12.62 9.49
CA GLN A 71 25.16 12.19 10.41
C GLN A 71 26.37 11.55 9.71
N PRO A 72 27.59 11.79 10.23
CA PRO A 72 28.83 11.40 9.58
C PRO A 72 29.02 9.88 9.57
N LYS A 73 29.68 9.40 8.51
CA LYS A 73 30.11 8.01 8.31
C LYS A 73 30.93 7.53 9.52
N ARG A 74 30.64 6.34 10.03
CA ARG A 74 31.47 5.65 11.03
C ARG A 74 32.55 4.87 10.28
N ASP A 75 33.81 5.03 10.67
CA ASP A 75 34.94 4.31 10.07
C ASP A 75 34.81 2.80 10.34
N GLY A 76 34.87 1.99 9.28
CA GLY A 76 34.89 0.53 9.35
C GLY A 76 33.84 -0.21 8.51
N ASP A 77 32.82 0.46 7.98
CA ASP A 77 31.79 -0.19 7.17
C ASP A 77 32.24 -0.27 5.69
N GLY A 78 32.71 -1.46 5.30
CA GLY A 78 33.11 -1.79 3.95
C GLY A 78 31.91 -1.89 3.02
N ASP A 79 31.87 -1.01 2.02
CA ASP A 79 31.08 -1.11 0.78
C ASP A 79 29.56 -1.34 0.89
N ALA A 80 28.96 -1.03 2.05
CA ALA A 80 27.52 -0.79 2.13
C ALA A 80 27.24 0.53 1.41
N LYS A 81 26.69 0.45 0.18
CA LYS A 81 26.20 1.60 -0.61
C LYS A 81 25.42 2.58 0.27
N ILE A 82 26.12 3.58 0.81
CA ILE A 82 25.54 4.80 1.36
C ILE A 82 24.94 5.48 0.14
N VAL A 83 23.66 5.25 -0.10
CA VAL A 83 22.98 5.88 -1.22
C VAL A 83 22.72 7.34 -0.82
N LEU A 84 23.78 8.15 -0.94
CA LEU A 84 23.75 9.61 -0.87
C LEU A 84 22.62 10.12 -1.77
N ASN A 85 21.76 10.98 -1.20
CA ASN A 85 20.87 11.89 -1.94
C ASN A 85 20.28 11.34 -3.24
N LEU A 86 19.33 10.39 -3.15
CA LEU A 86 18.52 10.03 -4.32
C LEU A 86 17.90 11.29 -4.95
N LEU A 87 17.28 12.13 -4.12
CA LEU A 87 16.66 13.40 -4.53
C LEU A 87 16.92 14.47 -3.47
N SER A 88 17.09 15.72 -3.88
CA SER A 88 17.11 16.87 -2.95
C SER A 88 15.73 17.15 -2.36
N LEU A 89 15.68 17.79 -1.19
CA LEU A 89 14.42 18.19 -0.54
C LEU A 89 13.54 19.07 -1.47
N THR A 90 14.18 19.95 -2.24
CA THR A 90 13.52 20.79 -3.25
C THR A 90 12.96 19.98 -4.41
N GLN A 91 13.64 18.92 -4.85
CA GLN A 91 13.16 18.02 -5.89
C GLN A 91 11.97 17.19 -5.39
N VAL A 92 12.04 16.63 -4.19
CA VAL A 92 10.91 15.92 -3.56
C VAL A 92 9.68 16.83 -3.51
N ARG A 93 9.84 18.08 -3.06
CA ARG A 93 8.74 19.06 -3.01
C ARG A 93 8.15 19.36 -4.39
N ARG A 94 8.98 19.48 -5.43
CA ARG A 94 8.51 19.73 -6.80
C ARG A 94 7.73 18.53 -7.34
N TRP A 95 8.23 17.32 -7.14
CA TRP A 95 7.56 16.09 -7.56
C TRP A 95 6.24 15.87 -6.82
N SER A 96 6.17 16.15 -5.51
CA SER A 96 4.90 16.04 -4.77
C SER A 96 3.84 17.02 -5.30
N PHE A 97 4.22 18.26 -5.61
CA PHE A 97 3.29 19.22 -6.23
C PHE A 97 2.88 18.82 -7.65
N LEU A 98 3.82 18.26 -8.43
CA LEU A 98 3.52 17.78 -9.77
C LEU A 98 2.51 16.62 -9.74
N PHE A 99 2.69 15.64 -8.85
CA PHE A 99 1.75 14.53 -8.70
C PHE A 99 0.38 15.01 -8.20
N TYR A 100 0.36 15.94 -7.26
CA TYR A 100 -0.89 16.55 -6.81
C TYR A 100 -1.62 17.30 -7.93
N ALA A 101 -0.91 18.13 -8.69
CA ALA A 101 -1.49 18.83 -9.85
C ALA A 101 -2.02 17.84 -10.90
N LEU A 102 -1.31 16.73 -11.14
CA LEU A 102 -1.75 15.70 -12.07
C LEU A 102 -2.99 14.94 -11.54
N GLN A 103 -3.08 14.68 -10.23
CA GLN A 103 -4.29 14.12 -9.61
C GLN A 103 -5.50 15.04 -9.82
N LEU A 104 -5.34 16.34 -9.56
CA LEU A 104 -6.41 17.32 -9.75
C LEU A 104 -6.81 17.43 -11.23
N LEU A 105 -5.84 17.40 -12.15
CA LEU A 105 -6.11 17.43 -13.59
C LEU A 105 -6.91 16.20 -14.02
N VAL A 106 -6.49 15.00 -13.62
CA VAL A 106 -7.21 13.75 -13.93
C VAL A 106 -8.64 13.79 -13.39
N LEU A 107 -8.83 14.22 -12.14
CA LEU A 107 -10.16 14.34 -11.54
C LEU A 107 -11.02 15.43 -12.19
N GLY A 108 -10.41 16.57 -12.56
CA GLY A 108 -11.11 17.67 -13.23
C GLY A 108 -11.56 17.29 -14.64
N VAL A 109 -10.69 16.62 -15.41
CA VAL A 109 -11.04 16.09 -16.74
C VAL A 109 -12.14 15.04 -16.62
N ALA A 110 -12.03 14.10 -15.68
CA ALA A 110 -13.07 13.09 -15.46
C ALA A 110 -14.40 13.72 -15.00
N HIS A 111 -14.36 14.75 -14.15
CA HIS A 111 -15.55 15.46 -13.70
C HIS A 111 -16.25 16.19 -14.85
N ALA A 112 -15.49 16.86 -15.73
CA ALA A 112 -16.03 17.59 -16.87
C ALA A 112 -16.57 16.67 -17.98
N LEU A 113 -15.98 15.48 -18.15
CA LEU A 113 -16.38 14.54 -19.22
C LEU A 113 -17.45 13.54 -18.80
N CYS A 114 -17.55 13.21 -17.51
CA CYS A 114 -18.52 12.24 -16.97
C CYS A 114 -19.64 12.89 -16.14
N ASP A 115 -19.74 14.22 -16.10
CA ASP A 115 -20.73 14.98 -15.32
C ASP A 115 -20.86 14.49 -13.86
N LYS A 116 -19.72 14.25 -13.19
CA LYS A 116 -19.71 13.71 -11.82
C LYS A 116 -20.28 14.69 -10.81
N SER A 117 -20.86 14.16 -9.73
CA SER A 117 -21.31 15.00 -8.62
C SER A 117 -20.14 15.74 -7.96
N PHE A 118 -20.38 17.00 -7.58
CA PHE A 118 -19.39 17.80 -6.86
C PHE A 118 -18.96 17.14 -5.54
N ALA A 119 -19.84 16.37 -4.90
CA ALA A 119 -19.54 15.64 -3.68
C ALA A 119 -18.50 14.52 -3.93
N ALA A 120 -18.65 13.72 -4.98
CA ALA A 120 -17.72 12.64 -5.30
C ALA A 120 -16.33 13.18 -5.69
N THR A 121 -16.29 14.18 -6.57
CA THR A 121 -15.02 14.83 -6.97
C THR A 121 -14.37 15.55 -5.79
N GLY A 122 -15.15 16.29 -4.99
CA GLY A 122 -14.67 16.99 -3.80
C GLY A 122 -14.08 16.06 -2.75
N GLY A 123 -14.71 14.89 -2.52
CA GLY A 123 -14.17 13.85 -1.66
C GLY A 123 -12.80 13.37 -2.12
N MET A 124 -12.65 13.04 -3.40
CA MET A 124 -11.36 12.59 -3.96
C MET A 124 -10.28 13.68 -3.90
N VAL A 125 -10.65 14.95 -4.10
CA VAL A 125 -9.74 16.11 -3.94
C VAL A 125 -9.30 16.25 -2.47
N MET A 126 -10.20 16.04 -1.51
CA MET A 126 -9.85 16.03 -0.09
C MET A 126 -8.85 14.92 0.24
N VAL A 127 -9.04 13.72 -0.33
CA VAL A 127 -8.08 12.61 -0.18
C VAL A 127 -6.71 12.96 -0.77
N ALA A 128 -6.66 13.56 -1.97
CA ALA A 128 -5.40 14.01 -2.57
C ALA A 128 -4.70 15.07 -1.71
N THR A 129 -5.46 16.02 -1.18
CA THR A 129 -4.95 17.09 -0.32
C THR A 129 -4.38 16.51 0.98
N LEU A 130 -5.10 15.58 1.61
CA LEU A 130 -4.63 14.90 2.81
C LEU A 130 -3.36 14.07 2.55
N SER A 131 -3.28 13.41 1.39
CA SER A 131 -2.08 12.67 0.97
C SER A 131 -0.89 13.61 0.76
N LEU A 132 -1.10 14.79 0.18
CA LEU A 132 -0.06 15.81 0.03
C LEU A 132 0.40 16.35 1.38
N ILE A 133 -0.54 16.64 2.30
CA ILE A 133 -0.23 17.07 3.67
C ILE A 133 0.61 15.99 4.36
N TYR A 134 0.16 14.74 4.34
CA TYR A 134 0.90 13.61 4.91
C TYR A 134 2.32 13.49 4.31
N CYS A 135 2.45 13.63 2.99
CA CYS A 135 3.74 13.58 2.32
C CYS A 135 4.71 14.67 2.81
N ARG A 136 4.17 15.83 3.22
CA ARG A 136 4.94 17.01 3.62
C ARG A 136 5.17 17.12 5.12
N SER A 137 4.23 16.67 5.94
CA SER A 137 4.33 16.74 7.40
C SER A 137 5.45 15.86 7.96
N GLY A 138 5.97 14.92 7.16
CA GLY A 138 7.12 14.12 7.57
C GLY A 138 6.84 13.23 8.79
N GLU A 139 7.92 12.77 9.42
CA GLU A 139 7.92 11.77 10.49
C GLU A 139 7.31 12.28 11.81
N ASP A 140 7.14 13.60 11.97
CA ASP A 140 6.65 14.26 13.19
C ASP A 140 5.11 14.26 13.33
N SER A 141 4.39 13.69 12.37
CA SER A 141 2.93 13.83 12.31
C SER A 141 2.16 12.93 13.30
N VAL A 142 2.76 11.84 13.80
CA VAL A 142 2.02 10.88 14.63
C VAL A 142 2.90 10.32 15.77
N PRO A 143 2.72 10.78 17.03
CA PRO A 143 3.54 10.34 18.16
C PRO A 143 3.20 8.93 18.68
N ILE A 144 2.17 8.28 18.12
CA ILE A 144 1.67 6.98 18.58
C ILE A 144 2.29 5.86 17.75
N VAL A 145 2.96 4.94 18.43
CA VAL A 145 3.58 3.74 17.84
C VAL A 145 2.53 2.84 17.21
N GLY A 146 2.73 2.43 15.96
CA GLY A 146 1.81 1.55 15.24
C GLY A 146 0.65 2.27 14.55
N LEU A 147 0.37 3.51 14.93
CA LEU A 147 -0.71 4.28 14.33
C LEU A 147 -0.39 4.65 12.89
N LYS A 148 0.88 4.90 12.56
CA LYS A 148 1.32 5.13 11.19
C LYS A 148 1.02 3.92 10.29
N GLU A 149 1.38 2.73 10.74
CA GLU A 149 1.15 1.48 10.02
C GLU A 149 -0.35 1.24 9.83
N ALA A 150 -1.14 1.49 10.88
CA ALA A 150 -2.60 1.39 10.81
C ALA A 150 -3.20 2.40 9.82
N ILE A 151 -2.78 3.67 9.84
CA ILE A 151 -3.25 4.70 8.90
C ILE A 151 -2.93 4.29 7.45
N VAL A 152 -1.72 3.81 7.19
CA VAL A 152 -1.33 3.36 5.84
C VAL A 152 -2.15 2.14 5.42
N ALA A 153 -2.37 1.16 6.31
CA ALA A 153 -3.19 0.00 6.02
C ALA A 153 -4.65 0.39 5.70
N TRP A 154 -5.24 1.32 6.47
CA TRP A 154 -6.57 1.86 6.24
C TRP A 154 -6.67 2.64 4.93
N ALA A 155 -5.64 3.42 4.59
CA ALA A 155 -5.59 4.18 3.36
C ALA A 155 -5.53 3.26 2.12
N VAL A 156 -4.71 2.20 2.16
CA VAL A 156 -4.51 1.28 1.03
C VAL A 156 -5.69 0.31 0.85
N GLY A 157 -6.34 -0.12 1.93
CA GLY A 157 -7.51 -0.99 1.87
C GLY A 157 -8.83 -0.19 1.76
N PRO A 158 -9.54 0.04 2.88
CA PRO A 158 -10.84 0.70 2.93
C PRO A 158 -10.92 1.99 2.13
N MET A 159 -10.02 2.94 2.36
CA MET A 159 -10.12 4.27 1.76
C MET A 159 -9.96 4.21 0.24
N ALA A 160 -8.98 3.47 -0.28
CA ALA A 160 -8.77 3.31 -1.71
C ALA A 160 -9.91 2.52 -2.38
N MET A 161 -10.33 1.40 -1.80
CA MET A 161 -11.32 0.51 -2.44
C MET A 161 -12.74 1.05 -2.38
N MET A 162 -13.16 1.60 -1.23
CA MET A 162 -14.48 2.19 -1.07
C MET A 162 -14.56 3.55 -1.76
N GLY A 163 -13.48 4.35 -1.70
CA GLY A 163 -13.40 5.61 -2.45
C GLY A 163 -13.51 5.38 -3.96
N ALA A 164 -12.86 4.33 -4.48
CA ALA A 164 -13.03 3.91 -5.87
C ALA A 164 -14.48 3.54 -6.19
N ALA A 165 -15.15 2.77 -5.32
CA ALA A 165 -16.54 2.38 -5.52
C ALA A 165 -17.51 3.56 -5.52
N LEU A 166 -17.38 4.46 -4.53
CA LEU A 166 -18.16 5.70 -4.45
C LEU A 166 -17.92 6.61 -5.65
N TYR A 167 -16.69 6.71 -6.15
CA TYR A 167 -16.41 7.58 -7.29
C TYR A 167 -16.99 7.02 -8.60
N VAL A 168 -16.85 5.72 -8.84
CA VAL A 168 -17.32 5.09 -10.08
C VAL A 168 -18.84 4.93 -10.07
N VAL A 169 -19.39 4.30 -9.05
CA VAL A 169 -20.82 3.91 -9.03
C VAL A 169 -21.67 4.82 -8.12
N GLY A 170 -21.09 5.50 -7.14
CA GLY A 170 -21.84 6.29 -6.16
C GLY A 170 -22.28 5.51 -4.92
N GLU A 171 -22.06 4.20 -4.91
CA GLU A 171 -22.46 3.29 -3.84
C GLU A 171 -21.30 2.36 -3.45
N VAL A 172 -21.35 1.80 -2.24
CA VAL A 172 -20.35 0.83 -1.77
C VAL A 172 -21.02 -0.50 -1.51
N PRO A 173 -20.90 -1.47 -2.44
CA PRO A 173 -21.40 -2.82 -2.21
C PRO A 173 -20.69 -3.48 -1.02
N TRP A 174 -21.41 -4.30 -0.26
CA TRP A 174 -20.86 -5.02 0.90
C TRP A 174 -19.64 -5.89 0.55
N ALA A 175 -19.61 -6.47 -0.66
CA ALA A 175 -18.46 -7.22 -1.13
C ALA A 175 -17.18 -6.35 -1.16
N VAL A 176 -17.29 -5.09 -1.62
CA VAL A 176 -16.14 -4.16 -1.64
C VAL A 176 -15.66 -3.87 -0.21
N VAL A 177 -16.57 -3.65 0.74
CA VAL A 177 -16.22 -3.42 2.15
C VAL A 177 -15.42 -4.60 2.73
N MET A 178 -15.90 -5.82 2.51
CA MET A 178 -15.26 -7.02 3.06
C MET A 178 -13.89 -7.27 2.44
N TYR A 179 -13.77 -7.18 1.11
CA TYR A 179 -12.47 -7.31 0.44
C TYR A 179 -11.50 -6.18 0.82
N ALA A 180 -11.99 -4.97 1.09
CA ALA A 180 -11.17 -3.87 1.56
C ALA A 180 -10.58 -4.15 2.95
N TYR A 181 -11.34 -4.80 3.84
CA TYR A 181 -10.83 -5.23 5.13
C TYR A 181 -9.75 -6.32 5.00
N ILE A 182 -9.92 -7.26 4.07
CA ILE A 182 -8.90 -8.28 3.77
C ILE A 182 -7.60 -7.62 3.29
N VAL A 183 -7.69 -6.67 2.36
CA VAL A 183 -6.52 -5.90 1.89
C VAL A 183 -5.87 -5.13 3.03
N MET A 184 -6.65 -4.50 3.91
CA MET A 184 -6.14 -3.80 5.09
C MET A 184 -5.33 -4.73 5.99
N LEU A 185 -5.87 -5.89 6.37
CA LEU A 185 -5.18 -6.86 7.22
C LEU A 185 -3.86 -7.33 6.58
N PHE A 186 -3.88 -7.60 5.28
CA PHE A 186 -2.70 -8.01 4.54
C PHE A 186 -1.62 -6.92 4.51
N VAL A 187 -2.00 -5.67 4.24
CA VAL A 187 -1.08 -4.53 4.24
C VAL A 187 -0.53 -4.29 5.65
N TRP A 188 -1.37 -4.41 6.67
CA TRP A 188 -0.93 -4.25 8.05
C TRP A 188 0.09 -5.32 8.45
N ALA A 189 -0.13 -6.58 8.07
CA ALA A 189 0.83 -7.66 8.30
C ALA A 189 2.18 -7.37 7.60
N PHE A 190 2.14 -6.87 6.37
CA PHE A 190 3.35 -6.46 5.65
C PHE A 190 4.10 -5.34 6.35
N LEU A 191 3.40 -4.34 6.88
CA LEU A 191 4.01 -3.22 7.59
C LEU A 191 4.62 -3.64 8.93
N VAL A 192 3.97 -4.54 9.66
CA VAL A 192 4.53 -5.15 10.88
C VAL A 192 5.81 -5.91 10.56
N LEU A 193 5.82 -6.70 9.48
CA LEU A 193 7.00 -7.39 8.99
C LEU A 193 8.15 -6.43 8.63
N GLN A 194 7.85 -5.35 7.91
CA GLN A 194 8.85 -4.34 7.59
C GLN A 194 9.41 -3.67 8.85
N SER A 195 8.56 -3.35 9.82
CA SER A 195 8.98 -2.80 11.11
C SER A 195 9.91 -3.76 11.86
N ALA A 196 9.62 -5.08 11.83
CA ALA A 196 10.48 -6.09 12.44
C ALA A 196 11.85 -6.19 11.76
N ARG A 197 11.90 -6.16 10.42
CA ARG A 197 13.17 -6.14 9.68
C ARG A 197 13.99 -4.89 9.99
N ASP A 198 13.33 -3.74 10.09
CA ASP A 198 14.00 -2.45 10.28
C ASP A 198 14.32 -2.16 11.75
N ALA A 199 13.91 -3.02 12.69
CA ALA A 199 14.17 -2.90 14.13
C ALA A 199 15.65 -2.78 14.52
N PRO A 200 16.59 -3.63 14.07
CA PRO A 200 18.01 -3.49 14.40
C PRO A 200 18.59 -2.14 13.94
N PHE A 201 18.18 -1.68 12.76
CA PHE A 201 18.58 -0.38 12.22
C PHE A 201 17.97 0.78 13.03
N ALA A 202 16.66 0.73 13.33
CA ALA A 202 15.99 1.75 14.14
C ALA A 202 16.56 1.86 15.57
N ARG A 203 17.00 0.74 16.17
CA ARG A 203 17.71 0.74 17.46
C ARG A 203 19.06 1.45 17.36
N SER A 204 19.84 1.19 16.31
CA SER A 204 21.15 1.85 16.10
C SER A 204 21.05 3.36 15.91
N MET A 205 19.91 3.86 15.42
CA MET A 205 19.64 5.29 15.22
C MET A 205 19.03 5.98 16.46
N GLY A 206 18.92 5.31 17.61
CA GLY A 206 18.32 5.90 18.81
C GLY A 206 16.81 6.18 18.69
N ARG A 207 16.14 5.66 17.66
CA ARG A 207 14.70 5.84 17.38
C ARG A 207 13.90 4.60 17.73
N ALA A 208 14.27 3.95 18.84
CA ALA A 208 13.57 2.76 19.31
C ALA A 208 12.09 3.02 19.62
N GLU A 209 11.73 4.27 19.90
CA GLU A 209 10.38 4.67 20.28
C GLU A 209 9.37 4.69 19.14
N THR A 210 9.79 4.83 17.87
CA THR A 210 8.84 4.95 16.73
C THR A 210 8.57 3.63 16.01
N SER A 211 9.39 2.61 16.22
CA SER A 211 9.22 1.30 15.57
C SER A 211 8.30 0.40 16.40
N VAL A 212 7.21 -0.06 15.79
CA VAL A 212 6.27 -1.04 16.35
C VAL A 212 7.00 -2.24 16.92
N ALA A 213 7.93 -2.80 16.14
CA ALA A 213 8.63 -4.01 16.53
C ALA A 213 9.63 -3.83 17.68
N LEU A 214 10.18 -2.63 17.86
CA LEU A 214 11.08 -2.35 18.99
C LEU A 214 10.32 -2.14 20.29
N ARG A 215 9.13 -1.55 20.23
CA ARG A 215 8.31 -1.30 21.42
C ARG A 215 7.53 -2.54 21.88
N LEU A 216 6.96 -3.29 20.94
CA LEU A 216 6.27 -4.56 21.23
C LEU A 216 7.25 -5.70 21.52
N GLY A 217 8.47 -5.61 20.99
CA GLY A 217 9.42 -6.71 21.03
C GLY A 217 9.14 -7.73 19.92
N PHE A 218 10.15 -8.55 19.64
CA PHE A 218 10.14 -9.46 18.50
C PHE A 218 9.03 -10.53 18.57
N GLN A 219 8.83 -11.12 19.75
CA GLN A 219 7.81 -12.16 19.95
C GLN A 219 6.38 -11.66 19.70
N TRP A 220 6.02 -10.49 20.25
CA TRP A 220 4.71 -9.89 20.04
C TRP A 220 4.51 -9.40 18.60
N SER A 221 5.58 -8.95 17.93
CA SER A 221 5.53 -8.59 16.51
C SER A 221 5.26 -9.81 15.64
N PHE A 222 5.87 -10.96 15.95
CA PHE A 222 5.61 -12.23 15.28
C PHE A 222 4.17 -12.72 15.52
N GLN A 223 3.69 -12.68 16.76
CA GLN A 223 2.31 -13.04 17.08
C GLN A 223 1.29 -12.13 16.39
N GLY A 224 1.54 -10.82 16.36
CA GLY A 224 0.71 -9.86 15.65
C GLY A 224 0.69 -10.11 14.14
N PHE A 225 1.85 -10.37 13.54
CA PHE A 225 1.96 -10.78 12.14
C PHE A 225 1.13 -12.05 11.85
N LEU A 226 1.28 -13.09 12.66
CA LEU A 226 0.51 -14.33 12.52
C LEU A 226 -1.00 -14.09 12.64
N LEU A 227 -1.43 -13.33 13.66
CA LEU A 227 -2.85 -13.04 13.89
C LEU A 227 -3.47 -12.32 12.68
N LEU A 228 -2.79 -11.30 12.15
CA LEU A 228 -3.24 -10.57 10.97
C LEU A 228 -3.32 -11.49 9.74
N MET A 229 -2.34 -12.37 9.55
CA MET A 229 -2.31 -13.30 8.41
C MET A 229 -3.38 -14.38 8.49
N VAL A 230 -3.57 -14.99 9.66
CA VAL A 230 -4.63 -15.98 9.90
C VAL A 230 -6.00 -15.33 9.71
N SER A 231 -6.19 -14.11 10.22
CA SER A 231 -7.45 -13.36 10.03
C SER A 231 -7.70 -13.04 8.56
N CYS A 232 -6.67 -12.57 7.84
CA CYS A 232 -6.74 -12.28 6.41
C CYS A 232 -7.12 -13.51 5.59
N TYR A 233 -6.44 -14.64 5.80
CA TYR A 233 -6.69 -15.87 5.05
C TYR A 233 -8.00 -16.54 5.45
N GLY A 234 -8.35 -16.50 6.74
CA GLY A 234 -9.63 -17.01 7.24
C GLY A 234 -10.82 -16.27 6.63
N LEU A 235 -10.78 -14.94 6.62
CA LEU A 235 -11.81 -14.13 5.97
C LEU A 235 -11.86 -14.39 4.47
N LEU A 236 -10.71 -14.47 3.80
CA LEU A 236 -10.66 -14.73 2.37
C LEU A 236 -11.22 -16.12 2.00
N MET A 237 -11.01 -17.13 2.84
CA MET A 237 -11.60 -18.46 2.69
C MET A 237 -13.12 -18.43 2.88
N VAL A 238 -13.60 -17.79 3.95
CA VAL A 238 -15.04 -17.67 4.24
C VAL A 238 -15.76 -16.92 3.11
N LEU A 239 -15.19 -15.80 2.64
CA LEU A 239 -15.74 -15.05 1.51
C LEU A 239 -15.67 -15.83 0.20
N GLY A 240 -14.57 -16.55 -0.05
CA GLY A 240 -14.41 -17.39 -1.23
C GLY A 240 -15.50 -18.44 -1.32
N LEU A 241 -15.82 -19.10 -0.19
CA LEU A 241 -16.94 -20.04 -0.08
C LEU A 241 -18.31 -19.37 -0.23
N ALA A 242 -18.53 -18.25 0.47
CA ALA A 242 -19.84 -17.58 0.48
C ALA A 242 -20.22 -16.97 -0.88
N LEU A 243 -19.25 -16.46 -1.64
CA LEU A 243 -19.48 -15.79 -2.93
C LEU A 243 -19.20 -16.70 -4.15
N GLY A 244 -18.82 -17.96 -3.94
CA GLY A 244 -18.54 -18.91 -5.01
C GLY A 244 -17.30 -18.61 -5.84
N HIS A 245 -16.35 -17.83 -5.31
CA HIS A 245 -15.13 -17.48 -6.04
C HIS A 245 -14.11 -18.62 -6.00
N LEU A 246 -13.46 -18.90 -7.14
CA LEU A 246 -12.33 -19.85 -7.30
C LEU A 246 -11.09 -19.52 -6.44
N GLY A 247 -11.14 -18.46 -5.63
CA GLY A 247 -10.05 -17.96 -4.79
C GLY A 247 -9.54 -19.00 -3.79
N ASN A 248 -10.35 -20.02 -3.47
CA ASN A 248 -9.99 -21.11 -2.56
C ASN A 248 -8.80 -21.97 -3.06
N LEU A 249 -8.64 -22.16 -4.37
CA LEU A 249 -7.48 -22.88 -4.91
C LEU A 249 -6.20 -22.04 -4.82
N LEU A 250 -6.32 -20.74 -5.06
CA LEU A 250 -5.21 -19.79 -4.94
C LEU A 250 -4.74 -19.68 -3.49
N LEU A 251 -5.68 -19.66 -2.54
CA LEU A 251 -5.45 -19.70 -1.10
C LEU A 251 -4.69 -20.96 -0.67
N LEU A 252 -5.07 -22.13 -1.19
CA LEU A 252 -4.43 -23.40 -0.85
C LEU A 252 -2.97 -23.45 -1.29
N VAL A 253 -2.66 -22.87 -2.45
CA VAL A 253 -1.28 -22.79 -2.95
C VAL A 253 -0.47 -21.74 -2.19
N SER A 254 -1.09 -20.62 -1.82
CA SER A 254 -0.40 -19.53 -1.13
C SER A 254 -0.14 -19.83 0.36
N ILE A 255 -0.93 -20.70 1.00
CA ILE A 255 -0.75 -21.03 2.42
C ILE A 255 0.57 -21.76 2.69
N VAL A 256 1.05 -22.57 1.74
CA VAL A 256 2.35 -23.25 1.86
C VAL A 256 3.48 -22.23 1.92
N LYS A 257 3.46 -21.26 0.99
CA LYS A 257 4.43 -20.17 0.98
C LYS A 257 4.33 -19.28 2.23
N LEU A 258 3.11 -19.08 2.74
CA LEU A 258 2.91 -18.32 3.96
C LEU A 258 3.50 -19.02 5.18
N LYS A 259 3.38 -20.36 5.25
CA LYS A 259 4.00 -21.16 6.30
C LYS A 259 5.51 -20.99 6.28
N ASP A 260 6.16 -21.13 5.12
CA ASP A 260 7.60 -20.95 4.96
C ASP A 260 8.03 -19.53 5.42
N MET A 261 7.27 -18.50 5.01
CA MET A 261 7.50 -17.13 5.46
C MET A 261 7.33 -16.95 6.97
N SER A 262 6.38 -17.64 7.60
CA SER A 262 6.21 -17.59 9.05
C SER A 262 7.36 -18.26 9.80
N GLU A 263 7.93 -19.33 9.24
CA GLU A 263 9.10 -19.99 9.79
C GLU A 263 10.35 -19.12 9.64
N ASP A 264 10.54 -18.49 8.48
CA ASP A 264 11.62 -17.52 8.26
C ASP A 264 11.50 -16.30 9.17
N PHE A 265 10.27 -15.83 9.45
CA PHE A 265 10.04 -14.79 10.45
C PHE A 265 10.48 -15.30 11.82
N ARG A 266 10.03 -16.47 12.25
CA ARG A 266 10.39 -17.05 13.55
C ARG A 266 11.90 -17.24 13.73
N LEU A 267 12.61 -17.58 12.65
CA LEU A 267 14.07 -17.78 12.63
C LEU A 267 14.87 -16.47 12.45
N GLU A 268 14.22 -15.30 12.51
CA GLU A 268 14.84 -13.97 12.34
C GLU A 268 15.50 -13.76 10.96
N ARG A 269 15.12 -14.54 9.94
CA ARG A 269 15.65 -14.46 8.56
C ARG A 269 14.91 -13.39 7.74
N LEU A 270 14.87 -12.16 8.24
CA LEU A 270 13.98 -11.10 7.75
C LEU A 270 14.44 -10.40 6.45
N ASN A 271 15.69 -10.57 6.02
CA ASN A 271 16.27 -9.79 4.93
C ASN A 271 15.54 -9.92 3.59
N HIS A 272 15.08 -11.13 3.25
CA HIS A 272 14.40 -11.42 1.98
C HIS A 272 12.87 -11.48 2.10
N LEU A 273 12.36 -11.47 3.32
CA LEU A 273 10.97 -11.75 3.64
C LEU A 273 10.00 -10.71 3.06
N PRO A 274 10.25 -9.39 3.17
CA PRO A 274 9.36 -8.39 2.54
C PRO A 274 9.26 -8.52 1.02
N ASP A 275 10.35 -8.89 0.35
CA ASP A 275 10.35 -9.06 -1.11
C ASP A 275 9.59 -10.32 -1.55
N GLN A 276 9.65 -11.38 -0.75
CA GLN A 276 8.84 -12.58 -0.98
C GLN A 276 7.36 -12.30 -0.70
N PHE A 277 7.07 -11.59 0.39
CA PHE A 277 5.71 -11.21 0.78
C PHE A 277 5.05 -10.27 -0.25
N ALA A 278 5.81 -9.31 -0.78
CA ALA A 278 5.37 -8.43 -1.87
C ALA A 278 5.02 -9.21 -3.15
N ARG A 279 5.84 -10.22 -3.51
CA ARG A 279 5.54 -11.11 -4.65
C ARG A 279 4.30 -11.96 -4.41
N LEU A 280 4.11 -12.45 -3.18
CA LEU A 280 2.90 -13.15 -2.79
C LEU A 280 1.67 -12.25 -2.88
N ALA A 281 1.79 -10.99 -2.43
CA ALA A 281 0.73 -9.98 -2.52
C ALA A 281 0.29 -9.73 -3.96
N ALA A 282 1.25 -9.56 -4.88
CA ALA A 282 0.96 -9.36 -6.29
C ALA A 282 0.28 -10.60 -6.91
N ALA A 283 0.78 -11.80 -6.60
CA ALA A 283 0.19 -13.05 -7.08
C ALA A 283 -1.23 -13.26 -6.55
N LEU A 284 -1.46 -12.99 -5.26
CA LEU A 284 -2.78 -13.05 -4.63
C LEU A 284 -3.72 -12.01 -5.22
N GLY A 285 -3.28 -10.76 -5.37
CA GLY A 285 -4.08 -9.67 -5.94
C GLY A 285 -4.53 -10.00 -7.37
N VAL A 286 -3.62 -10.44 -8.22
CA VAL A 286 -3.94 -10.86 -9.60
C VAL A 286 -4.86 -12.07 -9.62
N GLY A 287 -4.57 -13.09 -8.80
CA GLY A 287 -5.42 -14.28 -8.73
C GLY A 287 -6.83 -13.97 -8.19
N LEU A 288 -6.98 -13.01 -7.29
CA LEU A 288 -8.30 -12.54 -6.83
C LEU A 288 -9.04 -11.77 -7.92
N ILE A 289 -8.38 -10.88 -8.65
CA ILE A 289 -8.98 -10.17 -9.79
C ILE A 289 -9.52 -11.17 -10.83
N ILE A 290 -8.69 -12.16 -11.20
CA ILE A 290 -9.09 -13.22 -12.13
C ILE A 290 -10.24 -14.07 -11.54
N SER A 291 -10.14 -14.46 -10.28
CA SER A 291 -11.17 -15.28 -9.62
C SER A 291 -12.52 -14.57 -9.46
N ILE A 292 -12.51 -13.26 -9.22
CA ILE A 292 -13.72 -12.45 -9.12
C ILE A 292 -14.34 -12.27 -10.51
N THR A 293 -13.52 -12.03 -11.53
CA THR A 293 -14.00 -11.81 -12.91
C THR A 293 -14.44 -13.09 -13.61
N LEU A 294 -13.80 -14.23 -13.35
CA LEU A 294 -14.15 -15.55 -13.89
C LEU A 294 -15.12 -16.33 -12.99
N GLY A 295 -15.33 -15.87 -11.76
CA GLY A 295 -16.13 -16.56 -10.76
C GLY A 295 -17.56 -16.74 -11.26
N LEU A 296 -17.87 -17.99 -11.65
CA LEU A 296 -19.19 -18.46 -12.03
C LEU A 296 -20.17 -18.18 -10.90
N SER A 297 -21.00 -17.17 -11.07
CA SER A 297 -22.31 -17.09 -10.45
C SER A 297 -23.27 -16.49 -11.45
#